data_AF-A0A7X6GVK7-F1
#
_entry.id   AF-A0A7X6GVK7-F1
#
_cell.length_a   1.000
_cell.length_b   1.000
_cell.length_c   1.000
_cell.angle_alpha   90.00
_cell.angle_beta   90.00
_cell.angle_gamma   90.00
#
_symmetry.space_group_name_H-M   'P 1'
#
loop_
_entity.id
_entity.type
_entity.pdbx_description
1 polymer ?
#
loop_
_entity_poly.entity_id
_entity_poly.type
_entity_poly.pdbx_seq_one_letter_code
_entity_poly.pdbx_strand_id
1 'polypeptide(L)'
;MSSWFDRLAERRMLKARAEGKLSGLPGEGKPLPQHPEAALVDPGEAVGFRIMAEHGALPEEIVLRKQLAEAKAAYAAATGAEDRRSAMARIAELDMKLSIATEARRRFLR
;
A
#
# COMPACT_ATOMS: atom_id res chain seq x y z
N MET A 1 -20.42 -28.13 -16.80
CA MET A 1 -20.42 -27.39 -18.08
C MET A 1 -19.64 -26.11 -17.87
N SER A 2 -18.54 -25.91 -18.60
CA SER A 2 -17.77 -24.65 -18.53
C SER A 2 -18.64 -23.46 -18.97
N SER A 3 -18.57 -22.37 -18.21
CA SER A 3 -19.32 -21.14 -18.47
C SER A 3 -18.90 -20.51 -19.79
N TRP A 4 -19.77 -19.70 -20.40
CA TRP A 4 -19.40 -18.88 -21.56
C TRP A 4 -18.23 -17.94 -21.24
N PHE A 5 -18.15 -17.45 -20.00
CA PHE A 5 -17.04 -16.61 -19.52
C PHE A 5 -15.71 -17.35 -19.54
N ASP A 6 -15.68 -18.62 -19.13
CA ASP A 6 -14.45 -19.43 -19.12
C ASP A 6 -13.91 -19.61 -20.55
N ARG A 7 -14.79 -19.91 -21.51
CA ARG A 7 -14.43 -20.04 -22.93
C ARG A 7 -13.90 -18.74 -23.51
N LEU A 8 -14.45 -17.60 -23.09
CA LEU A 8 -13.96 -16.28 -23.49
C LEU A 8 -12.58 -16.00 -22.88
N ALA A 9 -12.40 -16.29 -21.59
CA ALA A 9 -11.14 -16.11 -20.88
C ALA A 9 -10.03 -16.97 -21.52
N GLU A 10 -10.30 -18.25 -21.78
CA GLU A 10 -9.36 -19.17 -22.39
C GLU A 10 -8.93 -18.72 -23.80
N ARG A 11 -9.88 -18.28 -24.63
CA ARG A 11 -9.55 -17.68 -25.95
C ARG A 11 -8.62 -16.47 -25.84
N ARG A 12 -8.80 -15.61 -24.82
CA ARG A 12 -7.95 -14.43 -24.61
C ARG A 12 -6.57 -14.83 -24.13
N MET A 13 -6.47 -15.80 -23.23
CA MET A 13 -5.18 -16.34 -22.76
C MET A 13 -4.39 -16.96 -23.90
N LEU A 14 -5.02 -17.80 -24.74
CA LEU A 14 -4.37 -18.44 -25.89
C LEU A 14 -3.88 -17.41 -26.91
N LYS A 15 -4.68 -16.38 -27.19
CA LYS A 15 -4.26 -15.28 -28.07
C LYS A 15 -3.04 -14.53 -27.51
N ALA A 16 -3.08 -14.14 -26.23
CA ALA A 16 -1.97 -13.43 -25.59
C ALA A 16 -0.68 -14.27 -25.58
N ARG A 17 -0.80 -15.59 -25.39
CA ARG A 17 0.33 -16.52 -25.48
C ARG A 17 0.92 -16.58 -26.89
N ALA A 18 0.08 -16.70 -27.92
CA ALA A 18 0.52 -16.72 -29.31
C ALA A 18 1.20 -15.41 -29.74
N GLU A 19 0.76 -14.28 -29.18
CA GLU A 19 1.35 -12.95 -29.40
C GLU A 19 2.64 -12.72 -28.57
N GLY A 20 3.09 -13.69 -27.77
CA GLY A 20 4.29 -13.56 -26.93
C GLY A 20 4.13 -12.60 -25.74
N LYS A 21 2.91 -12.11 -25.46
CA LYS A 21 2.62 -11.13 -24.39
C LYS A 21 2.79 -11.69 -22.97
N LEU A 22 2.89 -13.00 -22.84
CA LEU A 22 3.04 -13.71 -21.56
C LEU A 22 4.48 -14.18 -21.31
N SER A 23 5.44 -13.73 -22.13
CA SER A 23 6.87 -14.05 -22.04
C SER A 23 7.72 -12.78 -22.09
N GLY A 24 8.90 -12.80 -21.48
CA GLY A 24 9.76 -11.64 -21.26
C GLY A 24 9.23 -10.67 -20.22
N LEU A 25 8.36 -11.09 -19.30
CA LEU A 25 7.76 -10.18 -18.32
C LEU A 25 8.79 -9.74 -17.26
N PRO A 26 8.66 -8.51 -16.71
CA PRO A 26 9.48 -8.07 -15.60
C PRO A 26 9.39 -9.05 -14.43
N GLY A 27 10.50 -9.67 -14.06
CA GLY A 27 10.54 -10.65 -12.96
C GLY A 27 10.24 -12.10 -13.36
N GLU A 28 10.12 -12.41 -14.65
CA GLU A 28 9.93 -13.79 -15.12
C GLU A 28 11.06 -14.71 -14.64
N GLY A 29 10.68 -15.88 -14.11
CA GLY A 29 11.60 -16.87 -13.54
C GLY A 29 12.18 -16.50 -12.18
N LYS A 30 11.90 -15.31 -11.63
CA LYS A 30 12.33 -14.90 -10.29
C LYS A 30 11.29 -15.31 -9.24
N PRO A 31 11.71 -15.56 -7.98
CA PRO A 31 10.78 -15.73 -6.88
C PRO A 31 9.84 -14.51 -6.77
N LEU A 32 8.58 -14.77 -6.44
CA LEU A 32 7.64 -13.69 -6.14
C LEU A 32 8.18 -12.86 -4.96
N PRO A 33 8.07 -11.52 -5.02
CA PRO A 33 8.45 -10.67 -3.89
C PRO A 33 7.64 -11.07 -2.65
N GLN A 34 8.31 -11.08 -1.49
CA GLN A 34 7.64 -11.31 -0.23
C GLN A 34 6.78 -10.09 0.10
N HIS A 35 5.50 -10.34 0.39
CA HIS A 35 4.54 -9.32 0.80
C HIS A 35 4.04 -9.62 2.21
N PRO A 36 4.88 -9.48 3.24
CA PRO A 36 4.48 -9.73 4.62
C PRO A 36 3.28 -8.86 5.04
N GLU A 37 3.14 -7.67 4.47
CA GLU A 37 2.01 -6.76 4.68
C GLU A 37 0.68 -7.27 4.12
N ALA A 38 0.70 -8.05 3.02
CA ALA A 38 -0.51 -8.57 2.38
C ALA A 38 -1.12 -9.77 3.13
N ALA A 39 -0.38 -10.37 4.07
CA ALA A 39 -0.88 -11.48 4.88
C ALA A 39 -1.89 -11.05 5.95
N LEU A 40 -1.96 -9.75 6.26
CA LEU A 40 -2.78 -9.19 7.35
C LEU A 40 -3.99 -8.37 6.85
N VAL A 41 -4.22 -8.31 5.54
CA VAL A 41 -5.28 -7.52 4.91
C VAL A 41 -6.08 -8.38 3.95
N ASP A 42 -7.32 -7.97 3.65
CA ASP A 42 -8.12 -8.61 2.61
C ASP A 42 -7.37 -8.63 1.27
N PRO A 43 -7.38 -9.74 0.50
CA PRO A 43 -6.67 -9.83 -0.78
C PRO A 43 -7.05 -8.73 -1.78
N GLY A 44 -8.29 -8.27 -1.79
CA GLY A 44 -8.73 -7.16 -2.63
C GLY A 44 -8.11 -5.84 -2.21
N GLU A 45 -8.00 -5.59 -0.91
CA GLU A 45 -7.34 -4.40 -0.38
C GLU A 45 -5.84 -4.41 -0.64
N ALA A 46 -5.18 -5.57 -0.45
CA ALA A 46 -3.76 -5.75 -0.74
C ALA A 46 -3.42 -5.49 -2.22
N VAL A 47 -4.27 -5.93 -3.14
CA VAL A 47 -4.14 -5.64 -4.58
C VAL A 47 -4.34 -4.15 -4.85
N GLY A 48 -5.36 -3.53 -4.24
CA GLY A 48 -5.59 -2.09 -4.38
C GLY A 48 -4.40 -1.26 -3.91
N PHE A 49 -3.83 -1.59 -2.75
CA PHE A 49 -2.62 -0.96 -2.24
C PHE A 49 -1.41 -1.13 -3.14
N ARG A 50 -1.25 -2.30 -3.75
CA ARG A 50 -0.14 -2.56 -4.67
C ARG A 50 -0.25 -1.72 -5.93
N ILE A 51 -1.43 -1.71 -6.56
CA ILE A 51 -1.69 -0.88 -7.75
C ILE A 51 -1.41 0.58 -7.43
N MET A 52 -1.89 1.06 -6.27
CA MET A 52 -1.62 2.42 -5.81
C MET A 52 -0.11 2.69 -5.62
N ALA A 53 0.62 1.79 -4.96
CA ALA A 53 2.06 1.95 -4.72
C ALA A 53 2.90 1.90 -6.02
N GLU A 54 2.59 0.97 -6.93
CA GLU A 54 3.28 0.82 -8.22
C GLU A 54 3.08 2.04 -9.13
N HIS A 55 1.93 2.73 -9.01
CA HIS A 55 1.62 3.94 -9.78
C HIS A 55 1.90 5.25 -9.02
N GLY A 56 2.58 5.20 -7.87
CA GLY A 56 2.96 6.40 -7.09
C GLY A 56 1.80 7.09 -6.35
N ALA A 57 0.62 6.49 -6.32
CA ALA A 57 -0.56 6.94 -5.59
C ALA A 57 -0.58 6.40 -4.15
N LEU A 58 0.56 6.44 -3.46
CA LEU A 58 0.65 5.97 -2.07
C LEU A 58 -0.32 6.78 -1.20
N PRO A 59 -1.24 6.14 -0.44
CA PRO A 59 -2.16 6.87 0.44
C PRO A 59 -1.39 7.74 1.44
N GLU A 60 -1.87 8.96 1.64
CA GLU A 60 -1.26 9.94 2.56
C GLU A 60 -1.05 9.36 3.98
N GLU A 61 -1.95 8.46 4.40
CA GLU A 61 -1.88 7.69 5.65
C GLU A 61 -0.54 6.96 5.85
N ILE A 62 0.03 6.38 4.79
CA ILE A 62 1.27 5.61 4.88
C ILE A 62 2.44 6.55 5.16
N VAL A 63 2.48 7.69 4.47
CA VAL A 63 3.51 8.72 4.67
C VAL A 63 3.40 9.32 6.07
N LEU A 64 2.19 9.65 6.51
CA LEU A 64 1.93 10.19 7.84
C LEU A 64 2.31 9.21 8.96
N ARG A 65 2.01 7.91 8.79
CA ARG A 65 2.43 6.87 9.76
C ARG A 65 3.94 6.77 9.88
N LYS A 66 4.66 6.86 8.76
CA LYS A 66 6.14 6.86 8.78
C LYS A 66 6.68 8.08 9.52
N GLN A 67 6.18 9.28 9.21
CA GLN A 67 6.56 10.52 9.89
C GLN A 67 6.24 10.47 11.39
N LEU A 68 5.11 9.88 11.78
CA LEU A 68 4.72 9.71 13.18
C LEU A 68 5.69 8.77 13.93
N ALA A 69 6.11 7.67 13.29
CA ALA A 69 7.10 6.76 13.88
C ALA A 69 8.46 7.46 14.08
N GLU A 70 8.90 8.26 13.11
CA GLU A 70 10.12 9.08 13.20
C GLU A 70 10.00 10.12 14.33
N ALA A 71 8.86 10.82 14.44
CA ALA A 71 8.63 11.79 15.51
C ALA A 71 8.60 11.14 16.91
N LYS A 72 8.03 9.94 17.04
CA LYS A 72 8.05 9.15 18.29
C LYS A 72 9.47 8.71 18.67
N ALA A 73 10.26 8.31 17.69
CA ALA A 73 11.67 7.98 17.91
C ALA A 73 12.48 9.22 18.36
N ALA A 74 12.25 10.38 17.74
CA ALA A 74 12.87 11.64 18.13
C ALA A 74 12.48 12.05 19.56
N TYR A 75 11.22 11.91 19.95
CA TYR A 75 10.77 12.15 21.32
C TYR A 75 11.46 11.21 22.33
N ALA A 76 11.61 9.93 22.00
CA ALA A 76 12.29 8.95 22.85
C ALA A 76 13.79 9.25 23.02
N ALA A 77 14.44 9.76 21.97
CA ALA A 77 15.85 10.15 21.99
C ALA A 77 16.09 11.54 22.64
N ALA A 78 15.06 12.36 22.79
CA ALA A 78 15.20 13.71 23.33
C ALA A 78 15.56 13.71 24.82
N THR A 79 16.65 14.40 25.16
CA THR A 79 17.14 14.59 26.53
C THR A 79 16.72 15.94 27.13
N GLY A 80 16.51 16.96 26.28
CA GLY A 80 16.07 18.30 26.68
C GLY A 80 14.55 18.43 26.83
N ALA A 81 14.10 19.25 27.77
CA ALA A 81 12.67 19.52 28.00
C ALA A 81 12.01 20.25 26.81
N GLU A 82 12.75 21.12 26.12
CA GLU A 82 12.24 21.85 24.96
C GLU A 82 12.16 20.96 23.72
N ASP A 83 13.16 20.11 23.48
CA ASP A 83 13.15 19.14 22.39
C ASP A 83 12.02 18.12 22.53
N ARG A 84 11.76 17.67 23.77
CA ARG A 84 10.60 16.82 24.09
C ARG A 84 9.28 17.52 23.79
N ARG A 85 9.16 18.79 24.17
CA ARG A 85 7.94 19.58 23.94
C ARG A 85 7.69 19.78 22.44
N SER A 86 8.73 20.08 21.67
CA SER A 86 8.65 20.21 20.20
C SER A 86 8.27 18.88 19.53
N ALA A 87 8.90 17.78 19.94
CA ALA A 87 8.57 16.46 19.42
C ALA A 87 7.14 16.03 19.79
N MET A 88 6.63 16.34 20.99
CA MET A 88 5.23 16.11 21.35
C MET A 88 4.26 16.92 20.49
N ALA A 89 4.54 18.20 20.24
CA ALA A 89 3.71 19.03 19.37
C ALA A 89 3.65 18.44 17.96
N ARG A 90 4.79 17.96 17.44
CA ARG A 90 4.87 17.32 16.14
C ARG A 90 4.10 16.00 16.08
N ILE A 91 4.17 15.18 17.12
CA ILE A 91 3.38 13.94 17.24
C ILE A 91 1.89 14.26 17.19
N ALA A 92 1.43 15.25 17.98
CA ALA A 92 0.01 15.62 18.02
C ALA A 92 -0.51 16.11 16.66
N GLU A 93 0.28 16.92 15.95
CA GLU A 93 -0.07 17.38 14.60
C GLU A 93 -0.19 16.22 13.61
N LEU A 94 0.76 15.28 13.66
CA LEU A 94 0.78 14.11 12.77
C LEU A 94 -0.36 13.14 13.08
N ASP A 95 -0.70 12.92 14.35
CA ASP A 95 -1.85 12.11 14.75
C ASP A 95 -3.17 12.73 14.25
N MET A 96 -3.34 14.05 14.35
CA MET A 96 -4.51 14.76 13.83
C MET A 96 -4.63 14.61 12.31
N LYS A 97 -3.53 14.77 11.57
CA LYS A 97 -3.53 14.61 10.11
C LYS A 97 -3.84 13.16 9.71
N LEU A 98 -3.28 12.20 10.44
CA LEU A 98 -3.53 10.78 10.19
C LEU A 98 -5.00 10.40 10.43
N SER A 99 -5.64 10.95 11.46
CA SER A 99 -7.06 10.69 11.71
C SER A 99 -7.94 11.24 10.60
N ILE A 100 -7.70 12.48 10.15
CA ILE A 100 -8.42 13.11 9.03
C ILE A 100 -8.27 12.29 7.75
N ALA A 101 -7.05 11.89 7.40
CA ALA A 101 -6.79 11.07 6.22
C ALA A 101 -7.52 9.71 6.28
N THR A 102 -7.47 9.05 7.44
CA THR A 102 -8.14 7.77 7.67
C THR A 102 -9.67 7.88 7.57
N GLU A 103 -10.25 8.95 8.10
CA GLU A 103 -11.69 9.21 7.99
C GLU A 103 -12.12 9.52 6.56
N ALA A 104 -11.35 10.35 5.85
CA ALA A 104 -11.60 10.67 4.44
C ALA A 104 -11.60 9.40 3.58
N ARG A 105 -10.65 8.49 3.81
CA ARG A 105 -10.59 7.20 3.15
C ARG A 105 -11.78 6.30 3.51
N ARG A 106 -12.10 6.16 4.80
CA ARG A 106 -13.25 5.35 5.23
C ARG A 106 -14.55 5.84 4.61
N ARG A 107 -14.70 7.15 4.43
CA ARG A 107 -15.85 7.75 3.76
C ARG A 107 -15.84 7.50 2.25
N PHE A 108 -14.68 7.52 1.61
CA PHE A 108 -14.55 7.23 0.17
C PHE A 108 -14.82 5.76 -0.17
N LEU A 109 -14.43 4.84 0.71
CA LEU A 109 -14.64 3.40 0.52
C LEU A 109 -16.02 2.88 0.95
N ARG A 110 -16.87 3.76 1.49
CA ARG A 110 -18.26 3.46 1.87
C ARG A 110 -19.21 3.73 0.72
#